data_AF-A0A5B0VIR3-F1
#
_entry.id   AF-A0A5B0VIR3-F1
#
_cell.length_a   1.000
_cell.length_b   1.000
_cell.length_c   1.000
_cell.angle_alpha   90.00
_cell.angle_beta   90.00
_cell.angle_gamma   90.00
#
_symmetry.space_group_name_H-M   'P 1'
#
loop_
_entity.id
_entity.type
_entity.pdbx_description
1 polymer ?
#
loop_
_entity_poly.entity_id
_entity_poly.type
_entity_poly.pdbx_seq_one_letter_code
_entity_poly.pdbx_strand_id
1 'polypeptide(L)'
;MPGTIETAVGTGIILEQESKYDHQHKVERAVDLYIADHADSPCTSGEDRVLDSAVEIIKDYRLSGFDEVMERLEAIYRDETQADSVRAAALYNMAVLHSRNEPPNKARAREYFKRLYIEFPDHYRCIFEESEWRDSMIRKQLLLPGETVESFLEDAEQDIGRRQAPKE
;
A
#
# COMPACT_ATOMS: atom_id res chain seq x y z
N MET A 1 -15.82 -21.73 -50.39
CA MET A 1 -15.46 -20.62 -49.48
C MET A 1 -15.32 -21.16 -48.06
N PRO A 2 -14.11 -21.44 -47.58
CA PRO A 2 -13.75 -21.42 -46.16
C PRO A 2 -13.11 -20.04 -45.86
N GLY A 3 -13.30 -19.33 -44.75
CA GLY A 3 -13.78 -19.65 -43.41
C GLY A 3 -13.05 -18.70 -42.45
N THR A 4 -13.30 -17.40 -42.54
CA THR A 4 -12.52 -16.33 -41.87
C THR A 4 -13.04 -16.05 -40.45
N ILE A 5 -13.06 -17.06 -39.58
CA ILE A 5 -13.55 -16.92 -38.18
C ILE A 5 -12.40 -17.03 -37.15
N GLU A 6 -11.21 -17.50 -37.54
CA GLU A 6 -10.13 -17.81 -36.58
C GLU A 6 -9.36 -16.58 -36.06
N THR A 7 -9.37 -15.44 -36.75
CA THR A 7 -8.54 -14.29 -36.35
C THR A 7 -9.10 -13.51 -35.17
N ALA A 8 -10.42 -13.35 -35.06
CA ALA A 8 -11.01 -12.52 -33.99
C ALA A 8 -10.89 -13.18 -32.61
N VAL A 9 -11.11 -14.50 -32.53
CA VAL A 9 -10.96 -15.27 -31.28
C VAL A 9 -9.48 -15.41 -30.93
N GLY A 10 -8.61 -15.69 -31.91
CA GLY A 10 -7.16 -15.80 -31.69
C GLY A 10 -6.53 -14.49 -31.22
N THR A 11 -6.87 -13.36 -31.84
CA THR A 11 -6.39 -12.03 -31.40
C THR A 11 -6.96 -11.65 -30.02
N GLY A 12 -8.22 -11.99 -29.72
CA GLY A 12 -8.79 -11.78 -28.39
C GLY A 12 -8.05 -12.56 -27.30
N ILE A 13 -7.76 -13.85 -27.53
CA ILE A 13 -7.01 -14.70 -26.59
C ILE A 13 -5.58 -14.21 -26.42
N ILE A 14 -4.89 -13.80 -27.49
CA ILE A 14 -3.53 -13.28 -27.41
C ILE A 14 -3.49 -11.97 -26.62
N LEU A 15 -4.42 -11.03 -26.87
CA LEU A 15 -4.51 -9.77 -26.14
C LEU A 15 -4.85 -9.98 -24.66
N GLU A 16 -5.77 -10.89 -24.35
CA GLU A 16 -6.11 -11.25 -22.97
C GLU A 16 -4.91 -11.90 -22.26
N GLN A 17 -4.17 -12.74 -22.97
CA GLN A 17 -2.97 -13.40 -22.46
C GLN A 17 -1.81 -12.42 -22.25
N GLU A 18 -1.53 -11.52 -23.19
CA GLU A 18 -0.55 -10.43 -23.04
C GLU A 18 -0.91 -9.51 -21.88
N SER A 19 -2.18 -9.08 -21.79
CA SER A 19 -2.67 -8.26 -20.68
C SER A 19 -2.50 -8.95 -19.33
N LYS A 20 -2.73 -10.26 -19.27
CA LYS A 20 -2.49 -11.07 -18.06
C LYS A 20 -1.01 -11.12 -17.71
N TYR A 21 -0.11 -11.37 -18.66
CA TYR A 21 1.34 -11.38 -18.40
C TYR A 21 1.88 -10.02 -17.97
N ASP A 22 1.45 -8.94 -18.63
CA ASP A 22 1.81 -7.58 -18.25
C ASP A 22 1.36 -7.26 -16.83
N HIS A 23 0.14 -7.68 -16.47
CA HIS A 23 -0.37 -7.55 -15.11
C HIS A 23 0.46 -8.36 -14.10
N GLN A 24 0.85 -9.60 -14.45
CA GLN A 24 1.68 -10.43 -13.59
C GLN A 24 3.05 -9.80 -13.31
N HIS A 25 3.73 -9.28 -14.34
CA HIS A 25 5.04 -8.62 -14.18
C HIS A 25 4.97 -7.33 -13.38
N LYS A 26 3.85 -6.59 -13.49
CA LYS A 26 3.61 -5.40 -12.67
C LYS A 26 3.45 -5.76 -11.19
N VAL A 27 2.69 -6.82 -10.90
CA VAL A 27 2.51 -7.32 -9.52
C VAL A 27 3.85 -7.77 -8.91
N GLU A 28 4.67 -8.52 -9.66
CA GLU A 28 5.99 -8.95 -9.19
C GLU A 28 6.90 -7.77 -8.87
N ARG A 29 6.94 -6.76 -9.76
CA ARG A 29 7.73 -5.54 -9.54
C ARG A 29 7.25 -4.75 -8.32
N ALA A 30 5.94 -4.64 -8.12
CA ALA A 30 5.37 -3.97 -6.95
C ALA A 30 5.76 -4.68 -5.63
N VAL A 31 5.78 -6.01 -5.64
CA VAL A 31 6.23 -6.82 -4.51
C VAL A 31 7.73 -6.65 -4.24
N ASP A 32 8.56 -6.64 -5.28
CA ASP A 32 10.01 -6.45 -5.12
C ASP A 32 10.33 -5.05 -4.56
N LEU A 33 9.60 -4.01 -5.01
CA LEU A 33 9.70 -2.66 -4.44
C LEU A 33 9.25 -2.61 -2.98
N TYR A 34 8.17 -3.32 -2.62
CA TYR A 34 7.72 -3.46 -1.24
C TYR A 34 8.81 -4.05 -0.34
N ILE A 35 9.44 -5.15 -0.76
CA ILE A 35 10.51 -5.81 0.00
C ILE A 35 11.73 -4.89 0.14
N ALA A 36 12.17 -4.25 -0.95
CA ALA A 36 13.34 -3.39 -0.95
C ALA A 36 13.18 -2.17 0.00
N ASP A 37 12.03 -1.49 -0.05
CA ASP A 37 11.79 -0.34 0.81
C ASP A 37 11.74 -0.70 2.31
N HIS A 38 11.28 -1.92 2.67
CA HIS A 38 11.29 -2.40 4.07
C HIS A 38 12.71 -2.69 4.56
N ALA A 39 13.57 -3.23 3.69
CA ALA A 39 14.96 -3.51 4.03
C ALA A 39 15.73 -2.22 4.39
N ASP A 40 15.33 -1.09 3.81
CA ASP A 40 15.91 0.22 4.05
C ASP A 40 15.19 1.02 5.16
N SER A 41 14.25 0.41 5.88
CA SER A 41 13.43 1.11 6.89
C SER A 41 14.24 1.59 8.10
N PRO A 42 13.94 2.78 8.67
CA PRO A 42 14.57 3.27 9.89
C PRO A 42 14.12 2.52 11.16
N CYS A 43 13.09 1.67 11.08
CA CYS A 43 12.56 0.96 12.24
C CYS A 43 13.42 -0.27 12.59
N THR A 44 14.27 -0.14 13.61
CA THR A 44 15.29 -1.17 13.95
C THR A 44 14.77 -2.29 14.85
N SER A 45 13.60 -2.14 15.48
CA SER A 45 13.02 -3.13 16.40
C SER A 45 12.11 -4.14 15.71
N GLY A 46 12.14 -4.20 14.37
CA GLY A 46 11.32 -5.12 13.58
C GLY A 46 9.83 -4.75 13.57
N GLU A 47 9.51 -3.49 13.82
CA GLU A 47 8.16 -2.94 13.67
C GLU A 47 7.78 -2.90 12.18
N ASP A 48 8.72 -2.55 11.32
CA ASP A 48 8.55 -2.52 9.88
C ASP A 48 9.10 -3.80 9.24
N ARG A 49 8.26 -4.84 9.15
CA ARG A 49 8.60 -6.14 8.55
C ARG A 49 7.70 -6.44 7.36
N VAL A 50 8.30 -7.06 6.35
CA VAL A 50 7.59 -7.65 5.23
C VAL A 50 6.60 -8.70 5.75
N LEU A 51 5.35 -8.62 5.31
CA LEU A 51 4.36 -9.68 5.53
C LEU A 51 4.60 -10.79 4.51
N ASP A 52 5.45 -11.75 4.83
CA ASP A 52 5.81 -12.87 3.94
C ASP A 52 4.56 -13.60 3.42
N SER A 53 3.55 -13.81 4.29
CA SER A 53 2.28 -14.43 3.89
C SER A 53 1.46 -13.58 2.91
N ALA A 54 1.51 -12.25 3.00
CA ALA A 54 0.85 -11.37 2.04
C ALA A 54 1.59 -11.38 0.69
N VAL A 55 2.92 -11.41 0.73
CA VAL A 55 3.77 -11.56 -0.47
C VAL A 55 3.47 -12.85 -1.21
N GLU A 56 3.38 -13.97 -0.49
CA GLU A 56 3.02 -15.27 -1.05
C GLU A 56 1.63 -15.24 -1.68
N ILE A 57 0.60 -14.76 -0.95
CA ILE A 57 -0.78 -14.69 -1.48
C ILE A 57 -0.86 -13.81 -2.73
N ILE A 58 -0.20 -12.65 -2.75
CA ILE A 58 -0.21 -11.75 -3.90
C ILE A 58 0.51 -12.37 -5.11
N LYS A 59 1.61 -13.11 -4.88
CA LYS A 59 2.34 -13.82 -5.94
C LYS A 59 1.57 -15.03 -6.46
N ASP A 60 0.91 -15.79 -5.59
CA ASP A 60 0.17 -17.00 -5.97
C ASP A 60 -1.15 -16.64 -6.65
N TYR A 61 -1.81 -15.58 -6.19
CA TYR A 61 -3.12 -15.12 -6.68
C TYR A 61 -3.02 -13.74 -7.33
N ARG A 62 -2.19 -13.59 -8.36
CA ARG A 62 -1.88 -12.27 -8.99
C ARG A 62 -3.10 -11.44 -9.47
N LEU A 63 -4.28 -12.05 -9.62
CA LEU A 63 -5.52 -11.37 -10.03
C LEU A 63 -6.46 -11.01 -8.86
N SER A 64 -6.37 -11.69 -7.71
CA SER A 64 -7.32 -11.54 -6.59
C SER A 64 -6.65 -11.43 -5.21
N GLY A 65 -5.35 -11.71 -5.13
CA GLY A 65 -4.58 -11.78 -3.90
C GLY A 65 -4.43 -10.43 -3.22
N PHE A 66 -4.48 -9.33 -3.97
CA PHE A 66 -4.53 -7.99 -3.37
C PHE A 66 -5.80 -7.80 -2.54
N ASP A 67 -6.98 -8.09 -3.11
CA ASP A 67 -8.26 -7.92 -2.41
C ASP A 67 -8.37 -8.88 -1.22
N GLU A 68 -7.95 -10.13 -1.38
CA GLU A 68 -7.89 -11.13 -0.29
C GLU A 68 -7.00 -10.67 0.88
N VAL A 69 -5.81 -10.14 0.57
CA VAL A 69 -4.90 -9.60 1.59
C VAL A 69 -5.52 -8.38 2.28
N MET A 70 -6.11 -7.47 1.51
CA MET A 70 -6.75 -6.27 2.06
C MET A 70 -7.94 -6.60 2.97
N GLU A 71 -8.76 -7.58 2.60
CA GLU A 71 -9.89 -8.03 3.43
C GLU A 71 -9.41 -8.60 4.78
N ARG A 72 -8.37 -9.43 4.75
CA ARG A 72 -7.79 -10.01 5.98
C ARG A 72 -7.16 -8.94 6.88
N LEU A 73 -6.44 -7.99 6.30
CA LEU A 73 -5.84 -6.89 7.06
C LEU A 73 -6.91 -5.98 7.68
N GLU A 74 -7.97 -5.67 6.95
CA GLU A 74 -9.09 -4.88 7.47
C GLU A 74 -9.81 -5.62 8.61
N ALA A 75 -9.99 -6.94 8.49
CA ALA A 75 -10.55 -7.77 9.56
C ALA A 75 -9.69 -7.73 10.84
N ILE A 76 -8.37 -7.84 10.70
CA ILE A 76 -7.43 -7.73 11.83
C ILE A 76 -7.50 -6.33 12.46
N TYR A 77 -7.50 -5.26 11.67
CA TYR A 77 -7.57 -3.89 12.17
C TYR A 77 -8.86 -3.62 12.96
N ARG A 78 -10.00 -4.13 12.48
CA ARG A 78 -11.32 -3.95 13.09
C ARG A 78 -11.58 -4.83 14.32
N ASP A 79 -10.79 -5.87 14.52
CA ASP A 79 -10.92 -6.75 15.68
C ASP A 79 -10.32 -6.09 16.93
N GLU A 80 -11.18 -5.47 17.74
CA GLU A 80 -10.80 -4.81 19.00
C GLU A 80 -10.23 -5.77 20.06
N THR A 81 -10.30 -7.09 19.83
CA THR A 81 -9.66 -8.08 20.72
C THR A 81 -8.17 -8.29 20.42
N GLN A 82 -7.70 -7.83 19.26
CA GLN A 82 -6.28 -7.84 18.91
C GLN A 82 -5.50 -6.78 19.69
N ALA A 83 -4.22 -7.07 19.94
CA ALA A 83 -3.32 -6.08 20.52
C ALA A 83 -3.14 -4.88 19.58
N ASP A 84 -2.95 -3.69 20.15
CA ASP A 84 -2.74 -2.46 19.37
C ASP A 84 -1.58 -2.57 18.39
N SER A 85 -0.50 -3.26 18.74
CA SER A 85 0.63 -3.50 17.84
C SER A 85 0.24 -4.29 16.59
N VAL A 86 -0.68 -5.25 16.72
CA VAL A 86 -1.18 -6.08 15.62
C VAL A 86 -2.12 -5.25 14.72
N ARG A 87 -3.00 -4.44 15.32
CA ARG A 87 -3.92 -3.56 14.60
C ARG A 87 -3.18 -2.43 13.87
N ALA A 88 -2.15 -1.86 14.51
CA ALA A 88 -1.23 -0.89 13.92
C ALA A 88 -0.47 -1.48 12.73
N ALA A 89 0.06 -2.70 12.87
CA ALA A 89 0.74 -3.40 11.78
C ALA A 89 -0.20 -3.65 10.59
N ALA A 90 -1.48 -3.97 10.83
CA ALA A 90 -2.46 -4.13 9.77
C ALA A 90 -2.70 -2.81 9.01
N LEU A 91 -2.92 -1.70 9.72
CA LEU A 91 -3.05 -0.36 9.10
C LEU A 91 -1.82 0.03 8.29
N TYR A 92 -0.63 -0.18 8.85
CA TYR A 92 0.62 0.11 8.18
C TYR A 92 0.72 -0.65 6.85
N ASN A 93 0.48 -1.96 6.87
CA ASN A 93 0.56 -2.79 5.67
C ASN A 93 -0.52 -2.43 4.63
N MET A 94 -1.73 -2.07 5.05
CA MET A 94 -2.75 -1.55 4.12
C MET A 94 -2.30 -0.25 3.44
N ALA A 95 -1.71 0.69 4.20
CA ALA A 95 -1.20 1.94 3.66
C ALA A 95 -0.13 1.70 2.59
N VAL A 96 0.80 0.82 2.93
CA VAL A 96 1.94 0.39 2.14
C VAL A 96 1.55 -0.35 0.86
N LEU A 97 0.59 -1.28 0.93
CA LEU A 97 0.11 -2.02 -0.23
C LEU A 97 -0.61 -1.09 -1.20
N HIS A 98 -1.44 -0.16 -0.70
CA HIS A 98 -2.09 0.82 -1.55
C HIS A 98 -1.11 1.81 -2.19
N SER A 99 -0.05 2.21 -1.49
CA SER A 99 0.93 3.14 -2.04
C SER A 99 1.78 2.52 -3.15
N ARG A 100 1.94 1.18 -3.12
CA ARG A 100 2.74 0.41 -4.08
C ARG A 100 1.91 -0.37 -5.11
N ASN A 101 0.59 -0.24 -5.06
CA ASN A 101 -0.29 -0.84 -6.07
C ASN A 101 0.03 -0.29 -7.46
N GLU A 102 -0.38 -0.97 -8.53
CA GLU A 102 -0.23 -0.50 -9.91
C GLU A 102 -1.60 -0.37 -10.59
N PRO A 103 -2.12 0.86 -10.78
CA PRO A 103 -1.52 2.15 -10.38
C PRO A 103 -1.61 2.40 -8.86
N PRO A 104 -0.70 3.22 -8.29
CA PRO A 104 -0.72 3.57 -6.87
C PRO A 104 -2.02 4.24 -6.43
N ASN A 105 -2.61 3.78 -5.33
CA ASN A 105 -3.73 4.46 -4.68
C ASN A 105 -3.22 5.33 -3.53
N LYS A 106 -2.54 6.43 -3.89
CA LYS A 106 -1.92 7.36 -2.93
C LYS A 106 -2.92 7.97 -1.96
N ALA A 107 -4.15 8.23 -2.41
CA ALA A 107 -5.21 8.75 -1.55
C ALA A 107 -5.58 7.77 -0.42
N ARG A 108 -5.73 6.48 -0.73
CA ARG A 108 -5.97 5.45 0.29
C ARG A 108 -4.78 5.25 1.19
N ALA A 109 -3.57 5.21 0.63
CA ALA A 109 -2.35 5.11 1.43
C ALA A 109 -2.24 6.23 2.47
N ARG A 110 -2.47 7.47 2.05
CA ARG A 110 -2.49 8.65 2.95
C ARG A 110 -3.50 8.48 4.08
N GLU A 111 -4.72 8.04 3.78
CA GLU A 111 -5.76 7.85 4.80
C GLU A 111 -5.36 6.81 5.84
N TYR A 112 -4.78 5.67 5.43
CA TYR A 112 -4.33 4.65 6.38
C TYR A 112 -3.13 5.12 7.22
N PHE A 113 -2.15 5.84 6.64
CA PHE A 113 -1.06 6.43 7.42
C PHE A 113 -1.55 7.47 8.44
N LYS A 114 -2.54 8.29 8.07
CA LYS A 114 -3.17 9.24 9.01
C LYS A 114 -3.85 8.51 10.17
N ARG A 115 -4.60 7.45 9.90
CA ARG A 115 -5.23 6.63 10.94
C ARG A 115 -4.19 5.98 11.84
N LEU A 116 -3.13 5.42 11.27
CA LEU A 116 -2.03 4.84 12.04
C LEU A 116 -1.45 5.86 13.02
N TYR A 117 -1.19 7.08 12.56
CA TYR A 117 -0.66 8.16 13.40
C TYR A 117 -1.62 8.60 14.52
N ILE A 118 -2.92 8.69 14.23
CA ILE A 118 -3.93 9.16 15.18
C ILE A 118 -4.32 8.08 16.19
N GLU A 119 -4.56 6.86 15.73
CA GLU A 119 -5.11 5.76 16.54
C GLU A 119 -4.02 5.02 17.31
N PHE A 120 -2.78 4.97 16.79
CA PHE A 120 -1.66 4.24 17.39
C PHE A 120 -0.40 5.11 17.48
N PRO A 121 -0.43 6.23 18.22
CA PRO A 121 0.64 7.24 18.23
C PRO A 121 2.01 6.71 18.74
N ASP A 122 2.01 5.62 19.50
CA ASP A 122 3.22 4.98 20.02
C ASP A 122 3.81 3.90 19.10
N HIS A 123 3.15 3.59 17.97
CA HIS A 123 3.60 2.58 17.01
C HIS A 123 4.11 3.22 15.72
N TYR A 124 5.15 2.61 15.13
CA TYR A 124 5.74 3.05 13.86
C TYR A 124 6.27 4.50 13.85
N ARG A 125 6.54 5.11 15.01
CA ARG A 125 7.03 6.50 15.08
C ARG A 125 8.24 6.79 14.19
N CYS A 126 9.14 5.82 14.08
CA CYS A 126 10.31 5.84 13.20
C CYS A 126 10.01 6.22 11.74
N ILE A 127 8.83 5.89 11.19
CA ILE A 127 8.47 6.24 9.81
C ILE A 127 7.93 7.66 9.67
N PHE A 128 7.49 8.28 10.77
CA PHE A 128 6.91 9.63 10.80
C PHE A 128 7.93 10.70 11.21
N GLU A 129 8.97 10.30 11.94
CA GLU A 129 10.05 11.18 12.37
C GLU A 129 10.80 11.80 11.19
N GLU A 130 11.22 13.05 11.35
CA GLU A 130 11.95 13.80 10.34
C GLU A 130 13.26 13.09 9.98
N SER A 131 13.33 12.67 8.72
CA SER A 131 14.47 11.92 8.19
C SER A 131 14.48 12.01 6.67
N GLU A 132 15.66 11.84 6.07
CA GLU A 132 15.79 11.73 4.61
C GLU A 132 14.98 10.55 4.06
N TRP A 133 14.85 9.47 4.84
CA TRP A 133 14.04 8.31 4.47
C TRP A 133 12.56 8.65 4.38
N ARG A 134 11.99 9.33 5.40
CA ARG A 134 10.59 9.77 5.40
C ARG A 134 10.30 10.63 4.17
N ASP A 135 11.14 11.61 3.91
CA ASP A 135 10.96 12.54 2.80
C ASP A 135 11.09 11.85 1.43
N SER A 136 11.95 10.83 1.34
CA SER A 136 12.06 9.97 0.16
C SER A 136 10.80 9.14 -0.05
N MET A 137 10.25 8.53 1.01
CA MET A 137 9.00 7.76 0.92
C MET A 137 7.80 8.63 0.57
N ILE A 138 7.70 9.84 1.14
CA ILE A 138 6.66 10.80 0.77
C ILE A 138 6.74 11.12 -0.72
N ARG A 139 7.93 11.47 -1.23
CA ARG A 139 8.14 11.80 -2.65
C ARG A 139 7.75 10.67 -3.59
N LYS A 140 8.22 9.45 -3.31
CA LYS A 140 7.98 8.27 -4.15
C LYS A 140 6.51 7.87 -4.11
N GLN A 141 5.96 7.72 -2.91
CA GLN A 141 4.76 6.93 -2.69
C GLN A 141 3.52 7.76 -2.35
N LEU A 142 3.68 8.97 -1.81
CA LEU A 142 2.54 9.71 -1.25
C LEU A 142 2.19 10.98 -2.02
N LEU A 143 3.14 11.71 -2.62
CA LEU A 143 2.83 12.96 -3.33
C LEU A 143 1.86 12.78 -4.52
N LEU A 144 0.86 13.65 -4.59
CA LEU A 144 -0.01 13.86 -5.73
C LEU A 144 0.64 14.88 -6.69
N PRO A 145 0.19 14.94 -7.96
CA PRO A 145 0.76 15.87 -8.94
C PRO A 145 0.71 17.33 -8.45
N GLY A 146 1.87 17.98 -8.44
CA GLY A 146 2.01 19.40 -8.07
C GLY A 146 2.33 19.67 -6.59
N GLU A 147 2.36 18.66 -5.73
CA GLU A 147 2.72 18.83 -4.31
C GLU A 147 4.23 18.73 -4.07
N THR A 148 4.68 19.32 -2.96
CA THR A 148 6.02 19.15 -2.40
C THR A 148 5.94 18.36 -1.08
N VAL A 149 7.09 17.92 -0.55
CA VAL A 149 7.14 17.29 0.78
C VAL A 149 6.66 18.26 1.85
N GLU A 150 7.07 19.53 1.76
CA GLU A 150 6.66 20.59 2.68
C GLU A 150 5.15 20.79 2.67
N SER A 151 4.54 21.00 1.49
CA SER A 151 3.09 21.20 1.39
C SER A 151 2.31 19.97 1.88
N PHE A 152 2.83 18.77 1.62
CA PHE A 152 2.22 17.53 2.11
C PHE A 152 2.23 17.44 3.64
N LEU A 153 3.35 17.79 4.28
CA LEU A 153 3.48 17.74 5.73
C LEU A 153 2.60 18.81 6.41
N GLU A 154 2.55 20.02 5.86
CA GLU A 154 1.66 21.09 6.33
C GLU A 154 0.19 20.66 6.26
N ASP A 155 -0.24 20.08 5.13
CA ASP A 155 -1.60 19.58 4.96
C ASP A 155 -1.93 18.42 5.91
N ALA A 156 -0.96 17.51 6.12
CA ALA A 156 -1.12 16.39 7.04
C ALA A 156 -1.29 16.85 8.48
N GLU A 157 -0.48 17.82 8.94
CA GLU A 157 -0.58 18.41 10.27
C GLU A 157 -1.94 19.10 10.49
N GLN A 158 -2.40 19.89 9.51
CA GLN A 158 -3.71 20.52 9.58
C GLN A 158 -4.87 19.52 9.66
N ASP A 159 -4.83 18.44 8.85
CA ASP A 159 -5.88 17.41 8.86
C ASP A 159 -5.89 16.63 10.18
N ILE A 160 -4.72 16.26 10.71
CA ILE A 160 -4.59 15.61 12.02
C ILE A 160 -5.16 16.52 13.12
N GLY A 161 -4.79 17.80 13.13
CA GLY A 161 -5.30 18.78 14.10
C GLY A 161 -6.83 18.91 14.05
N ARG A 162 -7.43 18.91 12.85
CA ARG A 162 -8.90 18.94 12.69
C ARG A 162 -9.57 17.66 13.22
N ARG A 163 -8.95 16.50 13.04
CA ARG A 163 -9.51 15.20 13.46
C ARG A 163 -9.40 14.96 14.97
N GLN A 164 -8.37 15.52 15.60
CA GLN A 164 -8.15 15.44 17.05
C GLN A 164 -8.91 16.53 17.83
N ALA A 165 -9.41 17.58 17.16
CA ALA A 165 -10.18 18.62 17.79
C ALA A 165 -11.48 18.06 18.44
N PRO A 166 -11.87 18.55 19.63
CA PRO A 166 -13.14 18.18 20.23
C PRO A 166 -14.30 18.56 19.30
N LYS A 167 -15.26 17.65 19.12
CA LYS A 167 -16.53 18.01 18.47
C LYS A 167 -17.33 18.87 19.45
N GLU A 168 -17.51 20.15 19.12
CA GLU A 168 -18.40 21.08 19.83
C GLU A 168 -19.87 20.63 19.77
#